data_AF-A0A9W8WQ56-F1
#
_entry.id   AF-A0A9W8WQ56-F1
#
_cell.length_a   1.000
_cell.length_b   1.000
_cell.length_c   1.000
_cell.angle_alpha   90.00
_cell.angle_beta   90.00
_cell.angle_gamma   90.00
#
_symmetry.space_group_name_H-M   'P 1'
#
loop_
_entity.id
_entity.type
_entity.pdbx_description
1 polymer ?
#
loop_
_entity_poly.entity_id
_entity_poly.type
_entity_poly.pdbx_seq_one_letter_code
_entity_poly.pdbx_strand_id
1 'polypeptide(L)'
;MLRANEAYLNLCTAFAQDVPVAGVFIKMFPAILHPVLAPIITLPNRYHNYKIRQLLRPEILRRLTIAERGDDDAPNDFLQWYITYAKKSLEPEESTPKYLSDRIATVNFAAIHTSTFTSVNAIYDIASSPDMATMLSEIRAEALSAMPAPDEKWSKSSVQSMIKTDAILRESMRYSTFMTSALERTVVAKEGVTTPDGLHIKRGNTIAVPALPVHHDPNIYYEPNSFVPFRFLRPAGEDSQQQQGQDRKTRSTNTVDTSLTFLSFGHGRHVCPGRFFAANEIKLLLAYIALKYDIEPLERRPDPIPYGSTMTPNPNVLIKIRRKKE
;
A
#
# COMPACT_ATOMS: atom_id res chain seq x y z
N MET A 1 -13.81 -7.78 18.20
CA MET A 1 -14.68 -6.69 18.71
C MET A 1 -14.32 -5.33 18.14
N LEU A 2 -13.05 -4.91 18.15
CA LEU A 2 -12.63 -3.57 17.66
C LEU A 2 -12.72 -3.37 16.14
N ARG A 3 -12.63 -4.43 15.32
CA ARG A 3 -12.71 -4.33 13.85
C ARG A 3 -14.02 -3.74 13.31
N ALA A 4 -15.10 -3.79 14.10
CA ALA A 4 -16.41 -3.26 13.74
C ALA A 4 -16.80 -2.04 14.61
N ASN A 5 -15.86 -1.51 15.40
CA ASN A 5 -16.10 -0.35 16.23
C ASN A 5 -15.83 0.92 15.40
N GLU A 6 -16.91 1.60 14.99
CA GLU A 6 -16.82 2.80 14.14
C GLU A 6 -15.98 3.90 14.78
N ALA A 7 -16.08 4.11 16.09
CA ALA A 7 -15.28 5.11 16.78
C ALA A 7 -13.77 4.82 16.67
N TYR A 8 -13.36 3.56 16.79
CA TYR A 8 -11.98 3.15 16.59
C TYR A 8 -11.52 3.37 15.14
N LEU A 9 -12.33 2.96 14.15
CA LEU A 9 -12.00 3.11 12.73
C LEU A 9 -11.88 4.59 12.33
N ASN A 10 -12.79 5.43 12.81
CA ASN A 10 -12.76 6.88 12.58
C ASN A 10 -11.51 7.52 13.21
N LEU A 11 -11.14 7.11 14.43
CA LEU A 11 -9.93 7.59 15.08
C LEU A 11 -8.65 7.17 14.36
N CYS A 12 -8.56 5.92 13.87
CA CYS A 12 -7.43 5.47 13.07
C CYS A 12 -7.30 6.25 11.75
N THR A 13 -8.44 6.53 11.11
CA THR A 13 -8.48 7.33 9.87
C THR A 13 -8.04 8.77 10.14
N ALA A 14 -8.59 9.40 11.17
CA ALA A 14 -8.24 10.77 11.56
C ALA A 14 -6.76 10.89 11.96
N PHE A 15 -6.25 9.95 12.77
CA PHE A 15 -4.83 9.88 13.09
C PHE A 15 -3.97 9.77 11.83
N ALA A 16 -4.37 8.92 10.87
CA ALA A 16 -3.62 8.77 9.64
C ALA A 16 -3.63 10.03 8.76
N GLN A 17 -4.71 10.81 8.78
CA GLN A 17 -4.82 12.09 8.07
C GLN A 17 -4.00 13.22 8.74
N ASP A 18 -3.96 13.25 10.07
CA ASP A 18 -3.26 14.30 10.82
C ASP A 18 -1.73 14.25 10.66
N VAL A 19 -1.15 13.06 10.51
CA VAL A 19 0.31 12.85 10.44
C VAL A 19 0.95 13.62 9.27
N PRO A 20 0.50 13.46 8.01
CA PRO A 20 1.10 14.20 6.89
C PRO A 20 0.87 15.71 7.00
N VAL A 21 -0.29 16.14 7.50
CA VAL A 21 -0.62 17.56 7.72
C VAL A 21 0.34 18.19 8.73
N ALA A 22 0.52 17.56 9.89
CA ALA A 22 1.48 18.00 10.90
C ALA A 22 2.92 18.01 10.35
N GLY A 23 3.29 17.00 9.55
CA GLY A 23 4.59 16.94 8.90
C GLY A 23 4.86 18.13 7.98
N VAL A 24 3.87 18.58 7.20
CA VAL A 24 3.97 19.79 6.37
C VAL A 24 4.16 21.02 7.23
N PHE A 25 3.31 21.23 8.23
CA PHE A 25 3.38 22.41 9.10
C PHE A 25 4.70 22.50 9.87
N ILE A 26 5.23 21.39 10.40
CA ILE A 26 6.52 21.38 11.09
C ILE A 26 7.65 21.82 10.15
N LYS A 27 7.63 21.36 8.89
CA LYS A 27 8.64 21.70 7.89
C LYS A 27 8.60 23.17 7.44
N MET A 28 7.51 23.91 7.70
CA MET A 28 7.43 25.34 7.41
C MET A 28 8.28 26.20 8.37
N PHE A 29 8.69 25.65 9.51
CA PHE A 29 9.47 26.37 10.52
C PHE A 29 10.93 25.87 10.56
N PRO A 30 11.89 26.75 10.87
CA PRO A 30 13.28 26.35 11.12
C PRO A 30 13.39 25.33 12.26
N ALA A 31 14.38 24.44 12.17
CA ALA A 31 14.59 23.35 13.14
C ALA A 31 14.71 23.83 14.60
N ILE A 32 15.20 25.04 14.83
CA ILE A 32 15.33 25.63 16.16
C ILE A 32 13.98 25.88 16.86
N LEU A 33 12.90 26.06 16.08
CA LEU A 33 11.55 26.28 16.61
C LEU A 33 10.78 24.98 16.84
N HIS A 34 11.26 23.84 16.30
CA HIS A 34 10.59 22.56 16.40
C HIS A 34 10.30 22.11 17.83
N PRO A 35 11.19 22.30 18.83
CA PRO A 35 10.92 21.90 20.22
C PRO A 35 9.67 22.56 20.83
N VAL A 36 9.32 23.77 20.39
CA VAL A 36 8.17 24.53 20.90
C VAL A 36 6.93 24.30 20.02
N LEU A 37 7.10 24.38 18.70
CA LEU A 37 5.99 24.33 17.76
C LEU A 37 5.50 22.91 17.48
N ALA A 38 6.39 21.91 17.38
CA ALA A 38 5.98 20.55 17.05
C ALA A 38 5.02 19.93 18.09
N PRO A 39 5.20 20.11 19.41
CA PRO A 39 4.22 19.66 20.40
C PRO A 39 2.82 20.25 20.21
N ILE A 40 2.73 21.51 19.77
CA ILE A 40 1.47 22.22 19.53
C ILE A 40 0.83 21.74 18.22
N ILE A 41 1.61 21.71 17.13
CA ILE A 41 1.15 21.26 15.81
C ILE A 41 0.67 19.81 15.87
N THR A 42 1.31 18.97 16.68
CA THR A 42 0.96 17.54 16.82
C THR A 42 -0.15 17.27 17.85
N LEU A 43 -0.81 18.28 18.41
CA LEU A 43 -1.90 18.07 19.39
C LEU A 43 -3.03 17.17 18.85
N PRO A 44 -3.54 17.34 17.62
CA PRO A 44 -4.57 16.44 17.07
C PRO A 44 -4.09 14.98 17.00
N ASN A 45 -2.87 14.77 16.48
CA ASN A 45 -2.22 13.46 16.43
C ASN A 45 -2.13 12.81 17.82
N ARG A 46 -1.67 13.58 18.82
CA ARG A 46 -1.54 13.11 20.22
C ARG A 46 -2.89 12.77 20.82
N TYR A 47 -3.91 13.58 20.55
CA TYR A 47 -5.28 13.33 21.00
C TYR A 47 -5.86 12.05 20.39
N HIS A 48 -5.79 11.89 19.07
CA HIS A 48 -6.28 10.68 18.40
C HIS A 48 -5.51 9.44 18.87
N ASN A 49 -4.18 9.51 18.96
CA ASN A 49 -3.36 8.41 19.48
C ASN A 49 -3.74 8.07 20.94
N TYR A 50 -3.98 9.06 21.80
CA TYR A 50 -4.47 8.84 23.16
C TYR A 50 -5.82 8.10 23.18
N LYS A 51 -6.79 8.52 22.36
CA LYS A 51 -8.10 7.86 22.26
C LYS A 51 -7.99 6.44 21.70
N ILE A 52 -7.14 6.22 20.70
CA ILE A 52 -6.82 4.88 20.17
C ILE A 52 -6.27 3.99 21.29
N ARG A 53 -5.33 4.48 22.10
CA ARG A 53 -4.80 3.75 23.26
C ARG A 53 -5.89 3.38 24.25
N GLN A 54 -6.83 4.28 24.55
CA GLN A 54 -7.93 3.99 25.47
C GLN A 54 -8.80 2.83 24.97
N LEU A 55 -9.09 2.78 23.67
CA LEU A 55 -9.91 1.73 23.06
C LEU A 55 -9.18 0.39 22.94
N LEU A 56 -7.86 0.41 22.69
CA LEU A 56 -7.05 -0.81 22.56
C LEU A 56 -6.66 -1.40 23.92
N ARG A 57 -6.53 -0.56 24.95
CA ARG A 57 -6.01 -0.97 26.26
C ARG A 57 -6.70 -2.18 26.88
N PRO A 58 -8.05 -2.29 26.90
CA PRO A 58 -8.72 -3.45 27.50
C PRO A 58 -8.32 -4.76 26.82
N GLU A 59 -8.26 -4.78 25.49
CA GLU A 59 -7.89 -5.98 24.72
C GLU A 59 -6.41 -6.31 24.90
N ILE A 60 -5.53 -5.31 24.94
CA ILE A 60 -4.11 -5.52 25.17
C ILE A 60 -3.86 -6.10 26.57
N LEU A 61 -4.46 -5.53 27.61
CA LEU A 61 -4.33 -6.04 28.97
C LEU A 61 -4.87 -7.46 29.08
N ARG A 62 -6.03 -7.74 28.48
CA ARG A 62 -6.59 -9.10 28.43
C ARG A 62 -5.59 -10.10 27.85
N ARG A 63 -4.95 -9.78 26.72
CA ARG A 63 -3.98 -10.67 26.06
C ARG A 63 -2.67 -10.81 26.82
N LEU A 64 -2.18 -9.74 27.45
CA LEU A 64 -1.00 -9.82 28.31
C LEU A 64 -1.24 -10.78 29.49
N THR A 65 -2.39 -10.67 30.16
CA THR A 65 -2.77 -11.59 31.25
C THR A 65 -2.91 -13.04 30.79
N ILE A 66 -3.52 -13.29 29.62
CA ILE A 66 -3.61 -14.64 29.04
C ILE A 66 -2.22 -15.19 28.74
N ALA A 67 -1.36 -14.36 28.14
CA ALA A 67 -0.01 -14.76 27.78
C ALA A 67 0.85 -15.06 29.02
N GLU A 68 0.65 -14.38 30.16
CA GLU A 68 1.32 -14.70 31.44
C GLU A 68 0.93 -16.07 32.00
N ARG A 69 -0.31 -16.51 31.75
CA ARG A 69 -0.84 -17.80 32.22
C ARG A 69 -0.39 -19.00 31.38
N GLY A 70 0.26 -18.76 30.24
CA GLY A 70 0.73 -19.82 29.34
C GLY A 70 -0.39 -20.52 28.55
N ASP A 71 -1.50 -19.82 28.31
CA ASP A 71 -2.63 -20.34 27.54
C ASP A 71 -2.39 -20.14 26.03
N ASP A 72 -2.61 -21.20 25.24
CA ASP A 72 -2.20 -21.31 23.83
C ASP A 72 -3.33 -20.98 22.82
N ASP A 73 -4.54 -20.62 23.27
CA ASP A 73 -5.64 -20.19 22.38
C ASP A 73 -5.52 -18.70 21.96
N ALA A 74 -4.32 -18.32 21.52
CA ALA A 74 -4.00 -16.94 21.18
C ALA A 74 -4.40 -16.62 19.72
N PRO A 75 -5.09 -15.48 19.45
CA PRO A 75 -5.45 -15.10 18.08
C PRO A 75 -4.23 -14.96 17.17
N ASN A 76 -4.34 -15.46 15.93
CA ASN A 76 -3.29 -15.27 14.93
C ASN A 76 -3.41 -13.90 14.23
N ASP A 77 -3.00 -12.83 14.94
CA ASP A 77 -3.03 -11.46 14.42
C ASP A 77 -1.78 -10.67 14.83
N PHE A 78 -1.63 -9.46 14.27
CA PHE A 78 -0.48 -8.60 14.50
C PHE A 78 -0.24 -8.27 15.98
N LEU A 79 -1.30 -8.01 16.75
CA LEU A 79 -1.15 -7.69 18.17
C LEU A 79 -0.57 -8.89 18.93
N GLN A 80 -1.04 -10.10 18.63
CA GLN A 80 -0.49 -11.29 19.26
C GLN A 80 0.95 -11.55 18.85
N TRP A 81 1.29 -11.43 17.56
CA TRP A 81 2.66 -11.56 17.09
C TRP A 81 3.59 -10.58 17.79
N TYR A 82 3.14 -9.33 17.98
CA TYR A 82 3.93 -8.32 18.66
C TYR A 82 4.07 -8.59 20.15
N ILE A 83 3.03 -9.04 20.85
CA ILE A 83 3.12 -9.45 22.27
C ILE A 83 4.16 -10.57 22.43
N THR A 84 4.11 -11.58 21.57
CA THR A 84 5.07 -12.70 21.58
C THR A 84 6.50 -12.22 21.31
N TYR A 85 6.68 -11.26 20.41
CA TYR A 85 7.97 -10.62 20.15
C TYR A 85 8.46 -9.82 21.37
N ALA A 86 7.60 -8.95 21.92
CA ALA A 86 7.93 -8.05 23.02
C ALA A 86 8.37 -8.81 24.29
N LYS A 87 7.82 -9.99 24.54
CA LYS A 87 8.27 -10.89 25.62
C LYS A 87 9.70 -11.39 25.49
N LYS A 88 10.21 -11.50 24.25
CA LYS A 88 11.58 -11.91 23.96
C LYS A 88 12.54 -10.73 23.85
N SER A 89 12.01 -9.51 23.85
CA SER A 89 12.78 -8.28 23.76
C SER A 89 13.52 -8.01 25.06
N LEU A 90 14.73 -7.46 24.96
CA LEU A 90 15.50 -7.01 26.12
C LEU A 90 15.00 -5.67 26.67
N GLU A 91 14.09 -5.01 25.96
CA GLU A 91 13.54 -3.69 26.27
C GLU A 91 12.14 -3.84 26.92
N PRO A 92 12.01 -3.64 28.25
CA PRO A 92 10.74 -3.84 28.95
C PRO A 92 9.62 -2.92 28.47
N GLU A 93 9.97 -1.75 27.91
CA GLU A 93 9.00 -0.79 27.37
C GLU A 93 8.15 -1.40 26.23
N GLU A 94 8.70 -2.36 25.47
CA GLU A 94 8.01 -2.95 24.32
C GLU A 94 6.77 -3.76 24.69
N SER A 95 6.74 -4.29 25.92
CA SER A 95 5.61 -5.05 26.45
C SER A 95 4.55 -4.16 27.09
N THR A 96 4.77 -2.84 27.16
CA THR A 96 3.81 -1.94 27.81
C THR A 96 2.55 -1.74 26.96
N PRO A 97 1.36 -1.61 27.57
CA PRO A 97 0.13 -1.39 26.82
C PRO A 97 0.16 -0.13 25.93
N LYS A 98 0.89 0.90 26.38
CA LYS A 98 1.11 2.13 25.62
C LYS A 98 1.86 1.82 24.32
N TYR A 99 3.00 1.15 24.41
CA TYR A 99 3.85 0.89 23.25
C TYR A 99 3.20 -0.07 22.26
N LEU A 100 2.52 -1.12 22.74
CA LEU A 100 1.73 -2.04 21.91
C LEU A 100 0.64 -1.29 21.12
N SER A 101 -0.06 -0.37 21.78
CA SER A 101 -1.07 0.48 21.12
C SER A 101 -0.45 1.40 20.06
N ASP A 102 0.71 2.00 20.36
CA ASP A 102 1.43 2.87 19.43
C ASP A 102 1.90 2.12 18.18
N ARG A 103 2.31 0.86 18.33
CA ARG A 103 2.68 -0.02 17.22
C ARG A 103 1.50 -0.34 16.31
N ILE A 104 0.34 -0.63 16.88
CA ILE A 104 -0.90 -0.80 16.10
C ILE A 104 -1.24 0.47 15.33
N ALA A 105 -1.23 1.64 16.00
CA ALA A 105 -1.51 2.92 15.35
C ALA A 105 -0.55 3.20 14.18
N THR A 106 0.73 2.86 14.35
CA THR A 106 1.76 3.04 13.31
C THR A 106 1.51 2.13 12.10
N VAL A 107 1.15 0.86 12.31
CA VAL A 107 0.85 -0.08 11.22
C VAL A 107 -0.42 0.34 10.49
N ASN A 108 -1.46 0.77 11.22
CA ASN A 108 -2.68 1.29 10.60
C ASN A 108 -2.40 2.52 9.74
N PHE A 109 -1.61 3.48 10.24
CA PHE A 109 -1.18 4.64 9.46
C PHE A 109 -0.52 4.24 8.13
N ALA A 110 0.39 3.27 8.17
CA ALA A 110 1.08 2.79 6.98
C ALA A 110 0.14 2.11 5.96
N ALA A 111 -0.88 1.38 6.45
CA ALA A 111 -1.79 0.60 5.62
C ALA A 111 -2.93 1.43 5.01
N ILE A 112 -3.48 2.41 5.73
CA ILE A 112 -4.72 3.11 5.32
C ILE A 112 -4.55 3.84 3.98
N HIS A 113 -3.63 4.80 3.89
CA HIS A 113 -3.54 5.67 2.71
C HIS A 113 -3.05 4.93 1.48
N THR A 114 -2.01 4.12 1.62
CA THR A 114 -1.35 3.46 0.49
C THR A 114 -2.26 2.43 -0.19
N SER A 115 -2.95 1.57 0.59
CA SER A 115 -3.94 0.64 0.05
C SER A 115 -5.14 1.36 -0.55
N THR A 116 -5.63 2.44 0.08
CA THR A 116 -6.74 3.25 -0.45
C THR A 116 -6.39 3.87 -1.79
N PHE A 117 -5.23 4.54 -1.90
CA PHE A 117 -4.81 5.20 -3.14
C PHE A 117 -4.65 4.20 -4.28
N THR A 118 -4.01 3.06 -4.00
CA THR A 118 -3.81 2.01 -5.00
C THR A 118 -5.14 1.42 -5.45
N SER A 119 -6.06 1.17 -4.52
CA SER A 119 -7.38 0.60 -4.81
C SER A 119 -8.22 1.56 -5.65
N VAL A 120 -8.29 2.84 -5.27
CA VAL A 120 -9.06 3.85 -5.99
C VAL A 120 -8.47 4.10 -7.37
N ASN A 121 -7.14 4.16 -7.51
CA ASN A 121 -6.49 4.28 -8.81
C ASN A 121 -6.80 3.07 -9.71
N ALA A 122 -6.74 1.84 -9.18
CA ALA A 122 -7.11 0.65 -9.94
C ALA A 122 -8.56 0.68 -10.41
N ILE A 123 -9.48 1.13 -9.55
CA ILE A 123 -10.90 1.30 -9.92
C ILE A 123 -11.06 2.39 -10.99
N TYR A 124 -10.36 3.53 -10.89
CA TYR A 124 -10.40 4.57 -11.91
C TYR A 124 -9.82 4.10 -13.24
N ASP A 125 -8.71 3.37 -13.23
CA ASP A 125 -8.09 2.80 -14.44
C ASP A 125 -9.02 1.79 -15.11
N ILE A 126 -9.66 0.91 -14.33
CA ILE A 126 -10.64 -0.05 -14.86
C ILE A 126 -11.87 0.67 -15.41
N ALA A 127 -12.46 1.59 -14.64
CA ALA A 127 -13.72 2.23 -14.99
C ALA A 127 -13.62 3.20 -16.17
N SER A 128 -12.43 3.76 -16.43
CA SER A 128 -12.19 4.65 -17.57
C SER A 128 -11.57 3.96 -18.80
N SER A 129 -11.36 2.65 -18.74
CA SER A 129 -10.77 1.89 -19.83
C SER A 129 -11.84 1.39 -20.81
N PRO A 130 -11.55 1.40 -22.13
CA PRO A 130 -12.43 0.74 -23.11
C PRO A 130 -12.56 -0.77 -22.86
N ASP A 131 -11.56 -1.40 -22.23
CA ASP A 131 -11.53 -2.83 -21.92
C ASP A 131 -12.18 -3.18 -20.57
N MET A 132 -12.91 -2.24 -19.95
CA MET A 132 -13.54 -2.39 -18.64
C MET A 132 -14.33 -3.71 -18.51
N ALA A 133 -15.17 -4.01 -19.50
CA ALA A 133 -16.00 -5.22 -19.47
C ALA A 133 -15.15 -6.50 -19.45
N THR A 134 -14.09 -6.55 -20.26
CA THR A 134 -13.14 -7.67 -20.31
C THR A 134 -12.42 -7.83 -18.98
N MET A 135 -11.87 -6.75 -18.42
CA MET A 135 -11.17 -6.78 -17.14
C MET A 135 -12.07 -7.26 -16.00
N LEU A 136 -13.28 -6.72 -15.87
CA LEU A 136 -14.22 -7.12 -14.83
C LEU A 136 -14.68 -8.57 -15.01
N SER A 137 -14.86 -9.03 -16.25
CA SER A 137 -15.17 -10.43 -16.53
C SER A 137 -14.04 -11.37 -16.11
N GLU A 138 -12.80 -11.02 -16.41
CA GLU A 138 -11.62 -11.82 -16.08
C GLU A 138 -11.37 -11.87 -14.56
N ILE A 139 -11.45 -10.72 -13.88
CA ILE A 139 -11.36 -10.65 -12.41
C ILE A 139 -12.45 -11.52 -11.78
N ARG A 140 -13.68 -11.46 -12.31
CA ARG A 140 -14.80 -12.25 -11.81
C ARG A 140 -14.57 -13.75 -12.02
N ALA A 141 -14.09 -14.16 -13.20
CA ALA A 141 -13.81 -15.55 -13.52
C ALA A 141 -12.73 -16.13 -12.59
N GLU A 142 -11.62 -15.40 -12.41
CA GLU A 142 -10.57 -15.79 -11.46
C GLU A 142 -11.07 -15.83 -10.02
N ALA A 143 -11.89 -14.86 -9.61
CA ALA A 143 -12.47 -14.83 -8.27
C ALA A 143 -13.37 -16.04 -8.01
N LEU A 144 -14.25 -16.40 -8.95
CA LEU A 144 -15.09 -17.60 -8.85
C LEU A 144 -14.27 -18.88 -8.80
N SER A 145 -13.21 -18.98 -9.60
CA SER A 145 -12.30 -20.13 -9.58
C SER A 145 -11.47 -20.22 -8.29
N ALA A 146 -11.19 -19.10 -7.64
CA ALA A 146 -10.43 -19.03 -6.40
C ALA A 146 -11.30 -19.20 -5.14
N MET A 147 -12.63 -19.07 -5.27
CA MET A 147 -13.54 -19.20 -4.14
C MET A 147 -13.45 -20.61 -3.54
N PRO A 148 -13.23 -20.74 -2.23
CA PRO A 148 -13.27 -22.03 -1.56
C PRO A 148 -14.71 -22.59 -1.58
N ALA A 149 -14.84 -23.91 -1.41
CA ALA A 149 -16.14 -24.52 -1.13
C ALA A 149 -16.75 -23.90 0.16
N PRO A 150 -18.09 -23.98 0.38
CA PRO A 150 -18.75 -23.34 1.51
C PRO A 150 -18.13 -23.64 2.90
N ASP A 151 -17.56 -24.84 3.07
CA ASP A 151 -16.95 -25.30 4.32
C ASP A 151 -15.41 -25.16 4.35
N GLU A 152 -14.82 -24.63 3.28
CA GLU A 152 -13.37 -24.47 3.15
C GLU A 152 -12.92 -23.04 3.45
N LYS A 153 -11.68 -22.91 3.95
CA LYS A 153 -11.04 -21.61 4.16
C LYS A 153 -10.33 -21.16 2.90
N TRP A 154 -10.27 -19.85 2.69
CA TRP A 154 -9.41 -19.27 1.67
C TRP A 154 -7.96 -19.73 1.85
N SER A 155 -7.36 -20.21 0.76
CA SER A 155 -5.96 -20.61 0.72
C SER A 155 -5.11 -19.52 0.07
N LYS A 156 -3.84 -19.40 0.50
CA LYS A 156 -2.87 -18.50 -0.15
C LYS A 156 -2.71 -18.83 -1.62
N SER A 157 -2.67 -20.12 -1.97
CA SER A 157 -2.55 -20.60 -3.35
C SER A 157 -3.75 -20.18 -4.21
N SER A 158 -4.97 -20.22 -3.68
CA SER A 158 -6.18 -19.79 -4.40
C SER A 158 -6.14 -18.30 -4.73
N VAL A 159 -5.69 -17.45 -3.80
CA VAL A 159 -5.55 -16.01 -4.08
C VAL A 159 -4.38 -15.74 -5.04
N GLN A 160 -3.32 -16.55 -4.99
CA GLN A 160 -2.18 -16.44 -5.90
C GLN A 160 -2.46 -16.90 -7.33
N SER A 161 -3.50 -17.72 -7.57
CA SER A 161 -3.86 -18.15 -8.93
C SER A 161 -4.57 -17.07 -9.75
N MET A 162 -4.99 -15.96 -9.13
CA MET A 162 -5.63 -14.82 -9.78
C MET A 162 -4.62 -13.92 -10.53
N ILE A 163 -3.95 -14.49 -11.54
CA ILE A 163 -2.82 -13.89 -12.25
C ILE A 163 -3.21 -12.72 -13.17
N LYS A 164 -4.42 -12.72 -13.74
CA LYS A 164 -4.95 -11.63 -14.56
C LYS A 164 -5.30 -10.44 -13.69
N THR A 165 -5.89 -10.70 -12.52
CA THR A 165 -6.15 -9.68 -11.50
C THR A 165 -4.83 -9.05 -11.01
N ASP A 166 -3.78 -9.86 -10.81
CA ASP A 166 -2.45 -9.35 -10.52
C ASP A 166 -1.89 -8.49 -11.65
N ALA A 167 -2.03 -8.89 -12.91
CA ALA A 167 -1.56 -8.10 -14.04
C ALA A 167 -2.24 -6.72 -14.12
N ILE A 168 -3.57 -6.68 -13.95
CA ILE A 168 -4.36 -5.44 -13.95
C ILE A 168 -3.92 -4.54 -12.80
N LEU A 169 -3.81 -5.08 -11.58
CA LEU A 169 -3.39 -4.33 -10.41
C LEU A 169 -1.95 -3.80 -10.57
N ARG A 170 -1.03 -4.65 -11.03
CA ARG A 170 0.37 -4.29 -11.27
C ARG A 170 0.51 -3.20 -12.34
N GLU A 171 -0.30 -3.26 -13.40
CA GLU A 171 -0.36 -2.19 -14.40
C GLU A 171 -0.88 -0.89 -13.81
N SER A 172 -1.94 -0.93 -13.00
CA SER A 172 -2.44 0.28 -12.34
C SER A 172 -1.39 0.88 -11.40
N MET A 173 -0.65 0.05 -10.67
CA MET A 173 0.46 0.49 -9.81
C MET A 173 1.64 1.10 -10.58
N ARG A 174 1.81 0.79 -11.87
CA ARG A 174 2.81 1.41 -12.76
C ARG A 174 2.25 2.72 -13.35
N TYR A 175 1.13 2.62 -14.05
CA TYR A 175 0.52 3.70 -14.82
C TYR A 175 -0.02 4.83 -13.92
N SER A 176 -0.64 4.46 -12.80
CA SER A 176 -1.27 5.36 -11.84
C SER A 176 -0.53 5.33 -10.50
N THR A 177 0.81 5.25 -10.53
CA THR A 177 1.61 5.26 -9.31
C THR A 177 1.33 6.50 -8.46
N PHE A 178 1.01 6.30 -7.18
CA PHE A 178 0.88 7.42 -6.25
C PHE A 178 2.24 7.95 -5.78
N MET A 179 3.35 7.27 -6.09
CA MET A 179 4.71 7.68 -5.73
C MET A 179 5.41 8.29 -6.94
N THR A 180 5.68 9.60 -6.91
CA THR A 180 6.45 10.24 -7.98
C THR A 180 7.95 10.04 -7.79
N SER A 181 8.37 10.03 -6.54
CA SER A 181 9.74 9.79 -6.11
C SER A 181 9.76 8.60 -5.15
N ALA A 182 10.75 7.71 -5.31
CA ALA A 182 10.93 6.55 -4.45
C ALA A 182 12.35 6.53 -3.85
N LEU A 183 12.53 5.67 -2.85
CA LEU A 183 13.84 5.35 -2.28
C LEU A 183 14.61 6.58 -1.74
N GLU A 184 13.91 7.55 -1.18
CA GLU A 184 14.52 8.76 -0.61
C GLU A 184 15.54 8.40 0.49
N ARG A 185 16.78 8.89 0.39
CA ARG A 185 17.85 8.68 1.36
C ARG A 185 18.62 9.95 1.60
N THR A 186 18.89 10.27 2.86
CA THR A 186 19.83 11.34 3.22
C THR A 186 21.23 10.78 3.36
N VAL A 187 22.21 11.43 2.73
CA VAL A 187 23.62 11.05 2.84
C VAL A 187 24.12 11.38 4.25
N VAL A 188 24.47 10.35 5.03
CA VAL A 188 24.94 10.50 6.41
C VAL A 188 26.46 10.37 6.54
N ALA A 189 27.14 9.81 5.54
CA ALA A 189 28.60 9.65 5.52
C ALA A 189 29.29 11.02 5.61
N LYS A 190 30.33 11.12 6.45
CA LYS A 190 31.05 12.39 6.69
C LYS A 190 31.63 12.97 5.40
N GLU A 191 32.29 12.12 4.61
CA GLU A 191 32.92 12.49 3.35
C GLU A 191 31.93 12.55 2.17
N GLY A 192 30.63 12.35 2.38
CA GLY A 192 29.68 12.19 1.28
C GLY A 192 29.79 10.83 0.59
N VAL A 193 29.21 10.72 -0.59
CA VAL A 193 29.20 9.51 -1.44
C VAL A 193 29.46 9.91 -2.88
N THR A 194 30.35 9.20 -3.57
CA THR A 194 30.57 9.36 -5.01
C THR A 194 29.92 8.20 -5.76
N THR A 195 29.10 8.50 -6.74
CA THR A 195 28.46 7.49 -7.60
C THR A 195 29.46 6.88 -8.59
N PRO A 196 29.17 5.71 -9.19
CA PRO A 196 30.08 5.08 -10.17
C PRO A 196 30.41 5.95 -11.39
N ASP A 197 29.51 6.86 -11.77
CA ASP A 197 29.67 7.86 -12.84
C ASP A 197 30.39 9.15 -12.38
N GLY A 198 30.85 9.20 -11.13
CA GLY A 198 31.72 10.26 -10.61
C GLY A 198 31.00 11.43 -9.95
N LEU A 199 29.67 11.42 -9.84
CA LEU A 199 28.93 12.47 -9.13
C LEU A 199 29.16 12.37 -7.63
N HIS A 200 29.76 13.42 -7.05
CA HIS A 200 29.98 13.51 -5.62
C HIS A 200 28.81 14.19 -4.90
N ILE A 201 28.22 13.49 -3.94
CA ILE A 201 27.05 13.93 -3.17
C ILE A 201 27.47 14.16 -1.71
N LYS A 202 27.35 15.41 -1.26
CA LYS A 202 27.75 15.83 0.09
C LYS A 202 26.82 15.27 1.17
N ARG A 203 27.36 15.15 2.39
CA ARG A 203 26.57 14.86 3.59
C ARG A 203 25.41 15.85 3.74
N GLY A 204 24.26 15.34 4.16
CA GLY A 204 23.04 16.12 4.38
C GLY A 204 22.14 16.23 3.15
N ASN A 205 22.67 15.98 1.95
CA ASN A 205 21.83 15.95 0.74
C ASN A 205 20.93 14.71 0.74
N THR A 206 19.72 14.88 0.21
CA THR A 206 18.77 13.79 -0.02
C THR A 206 18.79 13.38 -1.49
N ILE A 207 18.94 12.08 -1.74
CA ILE A 207 18.81 11.45 -3.06
C ILE A 207 17.49 10.70 -3.15
N ALA A 208 16.92 10.63 -4.34
CA ALA A 208 15.69 9.89 -4.63
C ALA A 208 15.74 9.32 -6.05
N VAL A 209 14.92 8.30 -6.32
CA VAL A 209 14.74 7.72 -7.64
C VAL A 209 13.43 8.23 -8.24
N PRO A 210 13.41 8.70 -9.50
CA PRO A 210 12.21 9.22 -10.14
C PRO A 210 11.28 8.07 -10.57
N ALA A 211 10.47 7.58 -9.64
CA ALA A 211 9.62 6.40 -9.85
C ALA A 211 8.60 6.58 -10.98
N LEU A 212 7.89 7.72 -11.01
CA LEU A 212 6.92 8.00 -12.07
C LEU A 212 7.60 8.07 -13.45
N PRO A 213 8.71 8.83 -13.66
CA PRO A 213 9.44 8.77 -14.92
C PRO A 213 9.93 7.37 -15.31
N VAL A 214 10.45 6.56 -14.37
CA VAL A 214 10.86 5.17 -14.65
C VAL A 214 9.68 4.32 -15.13
N HIS A 215 8.52 4.48 -14.50
CA HIS A 215 7.29 3.78 -14.89
C HIS A 215 6.74 4.22 -16.26
N HIS A 216 7.10 5.42 -16.72
CA HIS A 216 6.65 5.99 -18.00
C HIS A 216 7.79 6.08 -19.05
N ASP A 217 8.92 5.41 -18.83
CA ASP A 217 10.05 5.43 -19.76
C ASP A 217 9.76 4.52 -20.98
N PRO A 218 9.74 5.06 -22.21
CA PRO A 218 9.51 4.27 -23.42
C PRO A 218 10.62 3.26 -23.73
N ASN A 219 11.80 3.37 -23.10
CA ASN A 219 12.87 2.38 -23.21
C ASN A 219 12.65 1.16 -22.29
N ILE A 220 11.71 1.27 -21.34
CA ILE A 220 11.40 0.23 -20.36
C ILE A 220 10.03 -0.40 -20.65
N TYR A 221 9.04 0.41 -21.02
CA TYR A 221 7.67 0.00 -21.24
C TYR A 221 7.17 0.46 -22.61
N TYR A 222 6.62 -0.45 -23.41
CA TYR A 222 5.86 -0.07 -24.62
C TYR A 222 4.59 0.69 -24.23
N GLU A 223 4.12 1.63 -25.05
CA GLU A 223 2.96 2.47 -24.72
C GLU A 223 2.95 2.94 -23.25
N PRO A 224 4.04 3.57 -22.77
CA PRO A 224 4.26 3.81 -21.36
C PRO A 224 3.20 4.76 -20.76
N ASN A 225 2.62 5.61 -21.60
CA ASN A 225 1.60 6.59 -21.24
C ASN A 225 0.17 6.08 -21.47
N SER A 226 0.00 4.78 -21.71
CA SER A 226 -1.30 4.11 -21.80
C SER A 226 -1.44 3.06 -20.71
N PHE A 227 -2.66 2.88 -20.22
CA PHE A 227 -3.01 1.77 -19.35
C PHE A 227 -3.23 0.51 -20.19
N VAL A 228 -2.33 -0.47 -20.08
CA VAL A 228 -2.41 -1.75 -20.82
C VAL A 228 -2.65 -2.89 -19.82
N PRO A 229 -3.91 -3.27 -19.55
CA PRO A 229 -4.28 -4.06 -18.37
C PRO A 229 -3.51 -5.37 -18.17
N PHE A 230 -3.18 -6.04 -19.28
CA PHE A 230 -2.57 -7.36 -19.28
C PHE A 230 -1.08 -7.34 -19.63
N ARG A 231 -0.43 -6.16 -19.58
CA ARG A 231 1.00 -5.97 -19.91
C ARG A 231 1.93 -6.98 -19.24
N PHE A 232 1.65 -7.32 -18.00
CA PHE A 232 2.50 -8.20 -17.19
C PHE A 232 2.14 -9.68 -17.31
N LEU A 233 1.13 -10.06 -18.11
CA LEU A 233 0.89 -11.45 -18.46
C LEU A 233 1.96 -11.95 -19.43
N ARG A 234 2.42 -13.19 -19.24
CA ARG A 234 3.25 -13.85 -20.23
C ARG A 234 2.43 -14.09 -21.51
N PRO A 235 2.97 -13.86 -22.70
CA PRO A 235 2.53 -14.60 -23.87
C PRO A 235 2.84 -16.08 -23.61
N ALA A 236 1.80 -16.92 -23.56
CA ALA A 236 1.97 -18.35 -23.63
C ALA A 236 2.27 -18.70 -25.10
N GLY A 237 3.49 -19.15 -25.37
CA GLY A 237 3.85 -19.70 -26.68
C GLY A 237 4.33 -18.66 -27.70
N GLU A 238 5.18 -19.17 -28.58
CA GLU A 238 5.87 -18.56 -29.71
C GLU A 238 5.03 -17.56 -30.51
N ASP A 239 5.27 -16.26 -30.32
CA ASP A 239 5.19 -15.22 -31.36
C ASP A 239 5.77 -13.88 -30.87
N SER A 240 6.79 -13.94 -30.00
CA SER A 240 7.54 -12.77 -29.55
C SER A 240 8.58 -12.31 -30.59
N GLN A 241 8.23 -12.31 -31.88
CA GLN A 241 9.04 -11.68 -32.94
C GLN A 241 8.66 -10.21 -33.17
N GLN A 242 7.49 -9.77 -32.72
CA GLN A 242 7.07 -8.35 -32.81
C GLN A 242 7.42 -7.51 -31.57
N GLN A 243 7.73 -8.12 -30.42
CA GLN A 243 8.28 -7.41 -29.27
C GLN A 243 9.82 -7.39 -29.34
N GLN A 244 10.36 -6.56 -30.23
CA GLN A 244 11.81 -6.35 -30.32
C GLN A 244 12.36 -5.77 -29.00
N GLY A 245 13.21 -6.54 -28.32
CA GLY A 245 14.32 -6.04 -27.49
C GLY A 245 14.05 -5.58 -26.05
N GLN A 246 12.88 -5.04 -25.69
CA GLN A 246 12.73 -4.29 -24.41
C GLN A 246 11.94 -5.03 -23.30
N ASP A 247 10.91 -5.82 -23.63
CA ASP A 247 10.02 -6.45 -22.64
C ASP A 247 10.60 -7.66 -21.88
N ARG A 248 11.77 -8.17 -22.26
CA ARG A 248 12.38 -9.33 -21.56
C ARG A 248 12.81 -9.03 -20.12
N LYS A 249 12.92 -7.75 -19.72
CA LYS A 249 13.36 -7.33 -18.38
C LYS A 249 12.22 -7.16 -17.36
N THR A 250 10.95 -7.14 -17.79
CA THR A 250 9.76 -6.87 -16.94
C THR A 250 8.95 -8.14 -16.61
N ARG A 251 9.63 -9.30 -16.55
CA ARG A 251 9.06 -10.67 -16.55
C ARG A 251 8.20 -11.11 -15.36
N SER A 252 8.03 -10.31 -14.31
CA SER A 252 7.22 -10.75 -13.18
C SER A 252 5.75 -10.45 -13.38
N THR A 253 4.95 -11.51 -13.36
CA THR A 253 3.47 -11.47 -13.30
C THR A 253 2.97 -11.16 -11.89
N ASN A 254 3.82 -11.29 -10.86
CA ASN A 254 3.40 -11.18 -9.48
C ASN A 254 3.44 -9.72 -9.02
N THR A 255 2.30 -9.19 -8.56
CA THR A 255 2.17 -7.81 -8.07
C THR A 255 3.22 -7.44 -7.02
N VAL A 256 3.62 -8.39 -6.16
CA VAL A 256 4.55 -8.13 -5.04
C VAL A 256 6.02 -8.03 -5.46
N ASP A 257 6.36 -8.36 -6.69
CA ASP A 257 7.74 -8.34 -7.15
C ASP A 257 8.19 -6.92 -7.51
N THR A 258 9.41 -6.60 -7.12
CA THR A 258 10.00 -5.28 -7.30
C THR A 258 11.28 -5.39 -8.11
N SER A 259 11.64 -4.33 -8.82
CA SER A 259 12.87 -4.25 -9.60
C SER A 259 13.33 -2.81 -9.69
N LEU A 260 14.48 -2.58 -10.32
CA LEU A 260 14.93 -1.24 -10.68
C LEU A 260 14.00 -0.54 -11.69
N THR A 261 13.15 -1.30 -12.37
CA THR A 261 12.19 -0.81 -13.36
C THR A 261 10.75 -0.76 -12.83
N PHE A 262 10.46 -1.41 -11.70
CA PHE A 262 9.14 -1.42 -11.06
C PHE A 262 9.25 -1.11 -9.57
N LEU A 263 8.93 0.13 -9.21
CA LEU A 263 9.25 0.74 -7.91
C LEU A 263 8.03 0.99 -7.00
N SER A 264 6.84 0.49 -7.33
CA SER A 264 5.60 0.80 -6.59
C SER A 264 5.58 0.32 -5.13
N PHE A 265 6.46 -0.62 -4.77
CA PHE A 265 6.71 -1.04 -3.38
C PHE A 265 8.12 -0.66 -2.88
N GLY A 266 8.84 0.20 -3.60
CA GLY A 266 10.27 0.39 -3.43
C GLY A 266 11.08 -0.85 -3.85
N HIS A 267 12.37 -0.88 -3.52
CA HIS A 267 13.29 -1.96 -3.87
C HIS A 267 14.48 -2.01 -2.89
N GLY A 268 15.15 -3.17 -2.82
CA GLY A 268 16.33 -3.38 -1.97
C GLY A 268 16.00 -3.56 -0.48
N ARG A 269 16.94 -3.17 0.40
CA ARG A 269 16.88 -3.43 1.86
C ARG A 269 15.63 -2.88 2.55
N HIS A 270 15.06 -1.80 2.04
CA HIS A 270 13.85 -1.17 2.59
C HIS A 270 12.65 -1.31 1.64
N VAL A 271 12.59 -2.41 0.88
CA VAL A 271 11.38 -2.77 0.14
C VAL A 271 10.19 -2.87 1.10
N CYS A 272 9.01 -2.46 0.63
CA CYS A 272 7.80 -2.44 1.46
C CYS A 272 7.57 -3.81 2.12
N PRO A 273 7.55 -3.88 3.47
CA PRO A 273 7.30 -5.13 4.18
C PRO A 273 5.84 -5.57 4.05
N GLY A 274 4.91 -4.61 3.88
CA GLY A 274 3.48 -4.85 3.75
C GLY A 274 3.00 -5.28 2.37
N ARG A 275 3.90 -5.38 1.36
CA ARG A 275 3.51 -5.62 -0.05
C ARG A 275 2.65 -6.87 -0.27
N PHE A 276 2.91 -7.94 0.48
CA PHE A 276 2.11 -9.17 0.38
C PHE A 276 0.71 -9.00 0.97
N PHE A 277 0.59 -8.26 2.07
CA PHE A 277 -0.69 -7.95 2.67
C PHE A 277 -1.49 -7.03 1.73
N ALA A 278 -0.90 -5.92 1.30
CA ALA A 278 -1.56 -4.95 0.42
C ALA A 278 -2.00 -5.57 -0.92
N ALA A 279 -1.13 -6.33 -1.59
CA ALA A 279 -1.49 -6.96 -2.86
C ALA A 279 -2.67 -7.94 -2.71
N ASN A 280 -2.70 -8.75 -1.64
CA ASN A 280 -3.82 -9.66 -1.38
C ASN A 280 -5.09 -8.91 -0.98
N GLU A 281 -4.98 -7.90 -0.12
CA GLU A 281 -6.11 -7.05 0.30
C GLU A 281 -6.79 -6.40 -0.90
N ILE A 282 -6.02 -5.72 -1.75
CA ILE A 282 -6.53 -4.97 -2.90
C ILE A 282 -7.08 -5.94 -3.96
N LYS A 283 -6.39 -7.05 -4.21
CA LYS A 283 -6.87 -8.10 -5.12
C LYS A 283 -8.23 -8.64 -4.69
N LEU A 284 -8.38 -8.98 -3.41
CA LEU A 284 -9.65 -9.49 -2.86
C LEU A 284 -10.74 -8.41 -2.89
N LEU A 285 -10.40 -7.15 -2.69
CA LEU A 285 -11.32 -6.03 -2.84
C LEU A 285 -11.83 -5.92 -4.29
N LEU A 286 -10.94 -5.94 -5.27
CA LEU A 286 -11.31 -5.91 -6.70
C LEU A 286 -12.19 -7.11 -7.08
N ALA A 287 -11.83 -8.30 -6.59
CA ALA A 287 -12.63 -9.51 -6.77
C ALA A 287 -14.04 -9.37 -6.19
N TYR A 288 -14.14 -8.87 -4.95
CA TYR A 288 -15.43 -8.63 -4.28
C TYR A 288 -16.29 -7.63 -5.07
N ILE A 289 -15.70 -6.53 -5.53
CA ILE A 289 -16.39 -5.53 -6.36
C ILE A 289 -16.88 -6.18 -7.66
N ALA A 290 -16.02 -6.89 -8.39
CA ALA A 290 -16.37 -7.55 -9.65
C ALA A 290 -17.48 -8.61 -9.49
N LEU A 291 -17.51 -9.32 -8.36
CA LEU A 291 -18.54 -10.31 -8.05
C LEU A 291 -19.88 -9.68 -7.68
N LYS A 292 -19.87 -8.62 -6.87
CA LYS A 292 -21.08 -8.10 -6.19
C LYS A 292 -21.65 -6.83 -6.79
N TYR A 293 -20.92 -6.11 -7.64
CA TYR A 293 -21.33 -4.82 -8.18
C TYR A 293 -21.13 -4.73 -9.71
N ASP A 294 -22.02 -4.01 -10.36
CA ASP A 294 -21.82 -3.39 -11.66
C ASP A 294 -21.29 -1.97 -11.42
N ILE A 295 -20.33 -1.53 -12.22
CA ILE A 295 -19.73 -0.21 -12.15
C ILE A 295 -20.13 0.56 -13.41
N GLU A 296 -20.58 1.81 -13.26
CA GLU A 296 -20.81 2.70 -14.41
C GLU A 296 -19.45 3.15 -14.99
N PRO A 297 -19.22 3.01 -16.30
CA PRO A 297 -18.00 3.49 -16.94
C PRO A 297 -17.82 5.00 -16.74
N LEU A 298 -16.58 5.42 -16.58
CA LEU A 298 -16.20 6.83 -16.57
C LEU A 298 -15.78 7.24 -17.99
N GLU A 299 -16.28 8.37 -18.47
CA GLU A 299 -15.89 8.89 -19.80
C GLU A 299 -14.40 9.19 -19.90
N ARG A 300 -13.80 9.64 -18.80
CA ARG A 300 -12.37 9.89 -18.68
C ARG A 300 -11.88 9.53 -17.30
N ARG A 301 -10.60 9.18 -17.22
CA ARG A 301 -9.92 8.98 -15.94
C ARG A 301 -9.88 10.31 -15.18
N PRO A 302 -10.21 10.34 -13.88
CA PRO A 302 -10.01 11.52 -13.05
C PRO A 302 -8.54 11.93 -12.95
N ASP A 303 -8.29 13.23 -13.05
CA ASP A 303 -6.94 13.79 -12.89
C ASP A 303 -6.47 13.62 -11.43
N PRO A 304 -5.26 13.08 -11.18
CA PRO A 304 -4.72 12.96 -9.82
C PRO A 304 -4.39 14.34 -9.24
N ILE A 305 -4.44 14.45 -7.92
CA ILE A 305 -4.09 15.68 -7.19
C ILE A 305 -2.64 15.55 -6.66
N PRO A 306 -1.72 16.44 -7.05
CA PRO A 306 -0.35 16.43 -6.56
C PRO A 306 -0.30 16.83 -5.07
N TYR A 307 0.41 16.04 -4.27
CA TYR A 307 0.69 16.32 -2.86
C TYR A 307 2.15 15.99 -2.54
N GLY A 308 3.02 17.00 -2.57
CA GLY A 308 4.47 16.80 -2.37
C GLY A 308 5.05 15.85 -3.42
N SER A 309 5.74 14.79 -2.99
CA SER A 309 6.28 13.72 -3.85
C SER A 309 5.27 12.58 -4.11
N THR A 310 3.98 12.84 -3.93
CA THR A 310 2.91 11.86 -4.15
C THR A 310 1.81 12.39 -5.05
N MET A 311 1.11 11.48 -5.73
CA MET A 311 -0.08 11.75 -6.55
C MET A 311 -1.27 11.04 -5.91
N THR A 312 -2.20 11.80 -5.36
CA THR A 312 -3.40 11.24 -4.73
C THR A 312 -4.55 11.10 -5.74
N PRO A 313 -5.37 10.05 -5.69
CA PRO A 313 -6.59 9.98 -6.48
C PRO A 313 -7.54 11.12 -6.09
N ASN A 314 -8.29 11.65 -7.05
CA ASN A 314 -9.21 12.76 -6.80
C ASN A 314 -10.38 12.32 -5.90
N PRO A 315 -10.49 12.82 -4.66
CA PRO A 315 -11.52 12.36 -3.72
C PRO A 315 -12.93 12.89 -4.07
N ASN A 316 -13.05 13.83 -5.01
CA ASN A 316 -14.32 14.47 -5.35
C ASN A 316 -15.07 13.76 -6.49
N VAL A 317 -14.50 12.70 -7.09
CA VAL A 317 -15.17 11.94 -8.15
C VAL A 317 -15.96 10.78 -7.56
N LEU A 318 -17.25 10.77 -7.87
CA LEU A 318 -18.18 9.69 -7.51
C LEU A 318 -18.30 8.70 -8.67
N ILE A 319 -18.28 7.41 -8.34
CA ILE A 319 -18.57 6.32 -9.28
C ILE A 319 -19.92 5.73 -8.92
N LYS A 320 -20.84 5.63 -9.87
CA LYS A 320 -22.11 4.94 -9.60
C LYS A 320 -21.87 3.43 -9.67
N ILE A 321 -22.34 2.73 -8.65
CA ILE A 321 -22.29 1.29 -8.57
C ILE A 321 -23.71 0.75 -8.33
N ARG A 322 -24.01 -0.40 -8.92
CA ARG A 322 -25.26 -1.12 -8.69
C ARG A 322 -24.95 -2.51 -8.16
N ARG A 323 -25.52 -2.89 -7.01
CA ARG A 323 -25.37 -4.25 -6.49
C ARG A 323 -26.04 -5.25 -7.45
N LYS A 324 -25.31 -6.29 -7.85
CA LYS A 324 -25.81 -7.39 -8.66
C LYS A 324 -26.87 -8.16 -7.88
N LYS A 325 -27.96 -8.57 -8.54
CA LYS A 325 -28.93 -9.49 -7.94
C LYS A 325 -28.26 -10.86 -7.78
N GLU A 326 -28.44 -11.45 -6.61
CA GLU A 326 -28.01 -12.82 -6.31
C GLU A 326 -28.92 -13.83 -7.04
#